data_AF-A0A0S8A3K5-F1
#
_entry.id   AF-A0A0S8A3K5-F1
#
_cell.length_a   1.000
_cell.length_b   1.000
_cell.length_c   1.000
_cell.angle_alpha   90.00
_cell.angle_beta   90.00
_cell.angle_gamma   90.00
#
_symmetry.space_group_name_H-M   'P 1'
#
loop_
_entity.id
_entity.type
_entity.pdbx_description
1 polymer ?
#
loop_
_entity_poly.entity_id
_entity_poly.type
_entity_poly.pdbx_seq_one_letter_code
_entity_poly.pdbx_strand_id
1 'polypeptide(L)'
;MNAVQVKIDNRYILYDVDCIENPASFGFDANYWASRDAIIGFAEGRGTTFFVQYAGEDYVLRHYRRGGFIARLSTDQYIWT
;
A
#
# COMPACT_ATOMS: atom_id res chain seq x y z
N MET A 1 -7.56 -15.32 -9.70
CA MET A 1 -6.66 -14.82 -8.67
C MET A 1 -5.40 -15.66 -8.69
N ASN A 2 -4.37 -15.17 -9.37
CA ASN A 2 -3.10 -15.84 -9.55
C ASN A 2 -2.04 -15.13 -8.68
N ALA A 3 -2.10 -15.42 -7.37
CA ALA A 3 -1.30 -14.72 -6.38
C ALA A 3 0.16 -15.19 -6.40
N VAL A 4 1.08 -14.23 -6.48
CA VAL A 4 2.53 -14.45 -6.51
C VAL A 4 3.22 -13.50 -5.53
N GLN A 5 4.38 -13.92 -5.02
CA GLN A 5 5.19 -13.13 -4.11
C GLN A 5 6.52 -12.77 -4.78
N VAL A 6 6.92 -11.50 -4.69
CA VAL A 6 8.26 -11.03 -5.06
C VAL A 6 9.00 -10.48 -3.84
N LYS A 7 10.31 -10.70 -3.78
CA LYS A 7 11.20 -10.11 -2.79
C LYS A 7 12.07 -9.04 -3.45
N ILE A 8 12.08 -7.84 -2.87
CA ILE A 8 12.92 -6.71 -3.32
C ILE A 8 13.65 -6.18 -2.09
N ASP A 9 14.96 -6.42 -2.01
CA ASP A 9 15.78 -6.15 -0.82
C ASP A 9 15.18 -6.80 0.45
N ASN A 10 14.76 -5.98 1.41
CA ASN A 10 14.08 -6.40 2.64
C ASN A 10 12.55 -6.23 2.58
N ARG A 11 11.96 -6.16 1.39
CA ARG A 11 10.52 -6.03 1.16
C ARG A 11 9.97 -7.29 0.50
N TYR A 12 8.77 -7.67 0.92
CA TYR A 12 8.00 -8.74 0.29
C TYR A 12 6.70 -8.14 -0.22
N ILE A 13 6.36 -8.40 -1.48
CA ILE A 13 5.12 -7.91 -2.10
C ILE A 13 4.34 -9.12 -2.60
N LEU A 14 3.12 -9.28 -2.10
CA LEU A 14 2.15 -10.26 -2.58
C LEU A 14 1.16 -9.56 -3.50
N TYR A 15 0.98 -10.06 -4.71
CA TYR A 15 0.12 -9.44 -5.72
C TYR A 15 -0.49 -10.49 -6.67
N ASP A 16 -1.52 -10.10 -7.41
CA ASP A 16 -2.11 -10.92 -8.48
C ASP A 16 -1.45 -10.57 -9.82
N VAL A 17 -0.78 -11.54 -10.44
CA VAL A 17 -0.04 -11.31 -11.70
C VAL A 17 -0.96 -10.93 -12.87
N ASP A 18 -2.23 -11.33 -12.79
CA ASP A 18 -3.23 -10.98 -13.81
C ASP A 18 -3.69 -9.51 -13.69
N CYS A 19 -3.41 -8.84 -12.56
CA CYS A 19 -3.84 -7.46 -12.28
C CYS A 19 -2.71 -6.43 -12.26
N ILE A 20 -1.48 -6.85 -11.94
CA ILE A 20 -0.33 -5.96 -11.80
C ILE A 20 0.86 -6.58 -12.53
N GLU A 21 1.27 -5.97 -13.64
CA GLU A 21 2.39 -6.47 -14.45
C GLU A 21 3.74 -6.30 -13.74
N ASN A 22 3.95 -5.14 -13.09
CA ASN A 22 5.18 -4.84 -12.37
C ASN A 22 4.89 -4.26 -10.97
N PRO A 23 4.95 -5.07 -9.90
CA PRO A 23 4.71 -4.57 -8.54
C PRO A 23 5.84 -3.66 -8.03
N ALA A 24 7.04 -3.73 -8.62
CA ALA A 24 8.19 -2.94 -8.19
C ALA A 24 8.08 -1.46 -8.60
N SER A 25 7.29 -1.15 -9.64
CA SER A 25 7.03 0.23 -10.07
C SER A 25 5.94 0.92 -9.25
N PHE A 26 5.21 0.19 -8.40
CA PHE A 26 4.24 0.78 -7.49
C PHE A 26 4.93 1.42 -6.29
N GLY A 27 4.68 2.72 -6.09
CA GLY A 27 5.06 3.41 -4.86
C GLY A 27 4.11 3.04 -3.73
N PHE A 28 4.63 2.56 -2.61
CA PHE A 28 3.85 2.31 -1.40
C PHE A 28 3.91 3.49 -0.40
N ASP A 29 4.07 4.71 -0.92
CA ASP A 29 4.13 5.97 -0.17
C ASP A 29 3.18 6.98 -0.83
N ALA A 30 2.39 7.70 -0.05
CA ALA A 30 1.46 8.69 -0.58
C ALA A 30 2.20 9.86 -1.28
N ASN A 31 3.36 10.28 -0.78
CA ASN A 31 4.16 11.34 -1.36
C ASN A 31 4.67 10.97 -2.77
N TYR A 32 4.90 9.68 -3.03
CA TYR A 32 5.26 9.19 -4.36
C TYR A 32 4.14 9.49 -5.37
N TRP A 33 2.88 9.31 -4.99
CA TRP A 33 1.75 9.57 -5.89
C TRP A 33 1.38 11.05 -5.95
N ALA A 34 1.50 11.76 -4.82
CA ALA A 34 1.29 13.20 -4.75
C ALA A 34 2.23 13.96 -5.68
N SER A 35 3.52 13.60 -5.73
CA SER A 35 4.51 14.27 -6.61
C SER A 35 4.28 14.03 -8.11
N ARG A 36 3.33 13.18 -8.47
CA ARG A 36 2.94 12.85 -9.85
C ARG A 36 1.54 13.36 -10.19
N ASP A 37 0.92 14.13 -9.31
CA ASP A 37 -0.49 14.57 -9.43
C ASP A 37 -1.47 13.40 -9.66
N ALA A 38 -1.13 12.22 -9.14
CA ALA A 38 -1.89 10.98 -9.37
C ALA A 38 -2.96 10.73 -8.30
N ILE A 39 -2.96 11.49 -7.20
CA ILE A 39 -3.98 11.37 -6.14
C ILE A 39 -5.23 12.13 -6.58
N ILE A 40 -6.31 11.39 -6.85
CA ILE A 40 -7.60 11.94 -7.30
C ILE A 40 -8.59 12.16 -6.15
N GLY A 41 -8.25 11.70 -4.95
CA GLY A 41 -9.05 11.92 -3.74
C GLY A 41 -8.50 11.17 -2.54
N PHE A 42 -9.17 11.34 -1.41
CA PHE A 42 -8.88 10.59 -0.19
C PHE A 42 -10.12 10.38 0.66
N ALA A 43 -10.08 9.36 1.50
CA ALA A 43 -11.06 9.12 2.55
C ALA A 43 -10.35 8.94 3.90
N GLU A 44 -10.93 9.54 4.94
CA GLU A 44 -10.40 9.51 6.30
C GLU A 44 -11.17 8.53 7.20
N GLY A 45 -10.57 8.18 8.35
CA GLY A 45 -11.09 7.21 9.30
C GLY A 45 -9.97 6.57 10.11
N ARG A 46 -9.92 5.23 10.18
CA ARG A 46 -8.79 4.51 10.78
C ARG A 46 -7.58 4.49 9.84
N GLY A 47 -6.96 5.66 9.68
CA GLY A 47 -5.92 5.95 8.68
C GLY A 47 -6.49 6.48 7.36
N THR A 48 -5.63 7.17 6.61
CA THR A 48 -5.99 7.78 5.31
C THR A 48 -5.91 6.74 4.20
N THR A 49 -6.95 6.74 3.37
CA THR A 49 -7.00 5.98 2.12
C THR A 49 -6.91 6.96 0.97
N PHE A 50 -5.91 6.81 0.11
CA PHE A 50 -5.74 7.66 -1.07
C PHE A 50 -6.29 6.93 -2.29
N PHE A 51 -7.10 7.63 -3.08
CA PHE A 51 -7.54 7.18 -4.39
C PHE A 51 -6.51 7.67 -5.41
N VAL A 52 -5.96 6.75 -6.20
CA VAL A 52 -4.86 7.01 -7.12
C VAL A 52 -5.28 6.58 -8.51
N GLN A 53 -5.08 7.44 -9.50
CA GLN A 53 -5.23 7.07 -10.90
C GLN A 53 -3.85 6.85 -11.51
N TYR A 54 -3.62 5.67 -12.09
CA TYR A 54 -2.35 5.32 -12.70
C TYR A 54 -2.55 4.37 -13.88
N ALA A 55 -1.87 4.63 -14.99
CA ALA A 55 -1.93 3.79 -16.19
C ALA A 55 -3.35 3.51 -16.73
N GLY A 56 -4.30 4.42 -16.51
CA GLY A 56 -5.69 4.26 -16.95
C GLY A 56 -6.58 3.46 -15.99
N GLU A 57 -6.02 3.01 -14.86
CA GLU A 57 -6.71 2.23 -13.85
C GLU A 57 -6.81 3.01 -12.52
N ASP A 58 -7.86 2.69 -11.76
CA ASP A 58 -8.10 3.26 -10.45
C ASP A 58 -7.58 2.33 -9.34
N TYR A 59 -6.74 2.88 -8.48
CA TYR A 59 -6.12 2.20 -7.36
C TYR A 59 -6.45 2.86 -6.03
N VAL A 60 -6.25 2.08 -4.98
CA VAL A 60 -6.40 2.55 -3.61
C VAL A 60 -5.10 2.28 -2.85
N LEU A 61 -4.50 3.33 -2.31
CA LEU A 61 -3.34 3.22 -1.43
C LEU A 61 -3.77 3.43 0.02
N ARG A 62 -3.51 2.42 0.85
CA ARG A 62 -3.79 2.49 2.29
C ARG A 62 -2.64 1.89 3.08
N HIS A 63 -2.15 2.65 4.06
CA HIS A 63 -1.20 2.12 5.03
C HIS A 63 -1.91 1.10 5.93
N TYR A 64 -1.42 -0.13 5.96
CA TYR A 64 -1.96 -1.16 6.83
C TYR A 64 -1.58 -0.87 8.29
N ARG A 65 -2.57 -0.54 9.12
CA ARG A 65 -2.39 -0.31 10.55
C ARG A 65 -2.96 -1.49 11.33
N ARG A 66 -2.19 -2.00 12.29
CA ARG A 66 -2.66 -3.09 13.14
C ARG A 66 -3.80 -2.67 14.06
N GLY A 67 -4.60 -3.66 14.47
CA GLY A 67 -5.81 -3.48 15.28
C GLY A 67 -5.66 -3.86 16.75
N GLY A 68 -6.77 -3.72 17.47
CA GLY A 68 -6.85 -4.12 18.88
C GLY A 68 -6.06 -3.23 19.83
N PHE A 69 -5.94 -3.66 21.09
CA PHE A 69 -5.27 -2.91 22.15
C PHE A 69 -3.79 -2.61 21.82
N ILE A 70 -3.14 -3.53 21.10
CA ILE A 70 -1.74 -3.42 20.68
C ILE A 70 -1.48 -2.24 19.74
N ALA A 71 -2.50 -1.75 19.02
CA ALA A 71 -2.42 -0.54 18.22
C ALA A 71 -2.11 0.73 19.04
N ARG A 72 -2.36 0.71 20.36
CA ARG A 72 -2.02 1.82 21.27
C ARG A 72 -0.53 1.85 21.65
N LEU A 73 0.16 0.72 21.53
CA LEU A 73 1.57 0.59 21.96
C LEU A 73 2.55 0.69 20.78
N SER A 74 2.14 0.31 19.59
CA SER A 74 2.84 0.62 18.33
C SER A 74 1.83 0.49 17.19
N THR A 75 2.08 1.14 16.06
CA THR A 75 1.17 1.11 14.91
C THR A 75 1.68 0.22 13.78
N ASP A 76 3.02 0.07 13.69
CA ASP A 76 3.70 -0.58 12.57
C ASP A 76 4.68 -1.69 12.99
N GLN A 77 5.41 -1.50 14.09
CA GLN A 77 6.48 -2.43 14.47
C GLN A 77 5.95 -3.58 15.32
N TYR A 78 6.14 -4.80 14.85
CA TYR A 78 5.94 -5.98 15.67
C TYR A 78 7.18 -6.17 16.55
N ILE A 79 6.97 -6.24 17.87
CA ILE A 79 8.03 -6.63 18.79
C ILE A 79 7.98 -8.15 18.83
N TRP A 80 8.87 -8.79 18.09
CA TRP A 80 9.15 -10.22 18.23
C TRP A 80 10.55 -10.35 18.84
N THR A 81 10.66 -11.21 19.84
CA THR A 81 11.93 -11.67 20.44
C THR A 81 11.99 -13.17 20.29
#